data_AF-A0A1Z4JR61-F1
#
_entry.id   AF-A0A1Z4JR61-F1
#
_cell.length_a   1.000
_cell.length_b   1.000
_cell.length_c   1.000
_cell.angle_alpha   90.00
_cell.angle_beta   90.00
_cell.angle_gamma   90.00
#
_symmetry.space_group_name_H-M   'P 1'
#
loop_
_entity.id
_entity.type
_entity.pdbx_description
1 polymer ?
#
loop_
_entity_poly.entity_id
_entity_poly.type
_entity_poly.pdbx_seq_one_letter_code
_entity_poly.pdbx_strand_id
1 'polypeptide(L)'
;MPSEIDAAREALYQAIALLEKTGATAPAGTSITPYFTTKTRKDGSKVQHRYFKLEADKPIFQGDRAGKTKYLHLGKQGSEKYQDWRGRIARRNVKSAIEWAMQELATLEELHVEDQDT
;
A
#
# COMPACT_ATOMS: atom_id res chain seq x y z
N MET A 1 4.95 22.81 28.85
CA MET A 1 5.62 22.07 27.77
C MET A 1 4.77 20.86 27.50
N PRO A 2 4.44 20.51 26.24
CA PRO A 2 3.80 19.23 25.94
C PRO A 2 4.63 18.09 26.53
N SER A 3 3.99 17.02 26.98
CA SER A 3 4.73 15.81 27.36
C SER A 3 5.50 15.28 26.15
N GLU A 4 6.56 14.49 26.37
CA GLU A 4 7.29 13.85 25.27
C GLU A 4 6.35 12.98 24.40
N ILE A 5 5.33 12.41 25.04
CA ILE A 5 4.26 11.63 24.42
C ILE A 5 3.38 12.50 23.51
N ASP A 6 2.93 13.68 23.99
CA ASP A 6 2.14 14.60 23.16
C ASP A 6 2.93 15.08 21.94
N ALA A 7 4.23 15.33 22.11
CA ALA A 7 5.12 15.71 21.02
C ALA A 7 5.28 14.58 19.99
N ALA A 8 5.43 13.32 20.45
CA ALA A 8 5.51 12.16 19.58
C ALA A 8 4.21 11.93 18.81
N ARG A 9 3.06 12.08 19.48
CA ARG A 9 1.73 11.96 18.87
C ARG A 9 1.54 12.97 17.75
N GLU A 10 1.85 14.24 18.02
CA GLU A 10 1.76 15.32 17.03
C GLU A 10 2.66 15.05 15.82
N ALA A 11 3.90 14.57 16.04
CA ALA A 11 4.82 14.22 14.96
C ALA A 11 4.27 13.09 14.06
N LEU A 12 3.63 12.07 14.64
CA LEU A 12 3.02 10.97 13.88
C LEU A 12 1.82 11.46 13.05
N TYR A 13 0.97 12.34 13.59
CA TYR A 13 -0.12 12.96 12.84
C TYR A 13 0.38 13.80 11.66
N GLN A 14 1.43 14.60 11.88
CA GLN A 14 2.06 15.39 10.81
C GLN A 14 2.66 14.49 9.73
N ALA A 15 3.25 13.36 10.11
CA ALA A 15 3.78 12.39 9.15
C ALA A 15 2.68 11.78 8.26
N ILE A 16 1.51 11.42 8.81
CA ILE A 16 0.35 10.96 8.02
C ILE A 16 -0.12 12.08 7.08
N ALA A 17 -0.31 13.29 7.59
CA ALA A 17 -0.77 14.42 6.79
C ALA A 17 0.19 14.75 5.63
N LEU A 18 1.50 14.65 5.87
CA LEU A 18 2.51 14.82 4.82
C LEU A 18 2.43 13.68 3.79
N LEU A 19 2.32 12.43 4.23
CA LEU A 19 2.22 11.27 3.36
C LEU A 19 0.98 11.36 2.45
N GLU A 20 -0.16 11.80 2.97
CA GLU A 20 -1.39 11.99 2.19
C GLU A 20 -1.25 13.06 1.10
N LYS A 21 -0.41 14.08 1.32
CA LYS A 21 -0.07 15.08 0.29
C LYS A 21 0.81 14.52 -0.84
N THR A 22 1.54 13.42 -0.61
CA THR A 22 2.42 12.80 -1.63
C THR A 22 1.66 11.97 -2.68
N GLY A 23 0.35 11.76 -2.48
CA GLY A 23 -0.54 11.15 -3.46
C GLY A 23 -1.31 9.94 -2.93
N ALA A 24 -2.00 9.27 -3.85
CA ALA A 24 -2.94 8.20 -3.48
C ALA A 24 -2.26 7.00 -2.81
N THR A 25 -2.96 6.40 -1.86
CA THR A 25 -2.55 5.18 -1.16
C THR A 25 -3.26 3.96 -1.75
N ALA A 26 -2.57 2.82 -1.84
CA ALA A 26 -3.18 1.59 -2.32
C ALA A 26 -4.17 1.02 -1.28
N PRO A 27 -5.28 0.39 -1.71
CA PRO A 27 -6.18 -0.32 -0.80
C PRO A 27 -5.47 -1.43 -0.01
N ALA A 28 -6.00 -1.75 1.17
CA ALA A 28 -5.59 -2.93 1.93
C ALA A 28 -5.79 -4.21 1.11
N GLY A 29 -4.97 -5.23 1.39
CA GLY A 29 -5.06 -6.52 0.70
C GLY A 29 -4.68 -6.49 -0.78
N THR A 30 -3.93 -5.47 -1.23
CA THR A 30 -3.44 -5.38 -2.61
C THR A 30 -1.95 -5.69 -2.71
N SER A 31 -1.57 -6.45 -3.74
CA SER A 31 -0.18 -6.85 -4.00
C SER A 31 0.13 -6.84 -5.49
N ILE A 32 1.40 -6.62 -5.85
CA ILE A 32 1.85 -6.72 -7.24
C ILE A 32 2.43 -8.11 -7.46
N THR A 33 1.81 -8.87 -8.37
CA THR A 33 2.20 -10.24 -8.67
C THR A 33 2.66 -10.35 -10.14
N PRO A 34 3.79 -11.00 -10.42
CA PRO A 34 4.21 -11.26 -11.78
C PRO A 34 3.34 -12.34 -12.44
N TYR A 35 3.14 -12.24 -13.75
CA TYR A 35 2.56 -13.31 -14.57
C TYR A 35 3.28 -13.39 -15.92
N PHE A 36 3.20 -14.55 -16.55
CA PHE A 36 3.91 -14.82 -17.80
C PHE A 36 2.93 -15.06 -18.93
N THR A 37 3.20 -14.46 -20.10
CA THR A 37 2.45 -14.73 -21.33
C THR A 37 3.39 -15.28 -22.38
N THR A 38 3.00 -16.34 -23.06
CA THR A 38 3.76 -16.87 -24.19
C THR A 38 3.20 -16.33 -25.49
N LYS A 39 4.06 -15.77 -26.34
CA LYS A 39 3.72 -15.34 -27.70
C LYS A 39 4.50 -16.17 -28.71
N THR A 40 3.81 -16.67 -29.72
CA THR A 40 4.44 -17.33 -30.87
C THR A 40 4.82 -16.27 -31.90
N ARG A 41 6.08 -16.28 -32.33
CA ARG A 41 6.59 -15.42 -33.41
C ARG A 41 6.23 -16.00 -34.79
N LYS A 42 6.43 -15.21 -35.84
CA LYS A 42 6.18 -15.63 -37.24
C LYS A 42 7.02 -16.83 -37.67
N ASP A 43 8.19 -17.03 -37.05
CA ASP A 43 9.11 -18.15 -37.29
C ASP A 43 8.75 -19.42 -36.49
N GLY A 44 7.62 -19.43 -35.77
CA GLY A 44 7.20 -20.55 -34.92
C GLY A 44 7.88 -20.62 -33.54
N SER A 45 8.87 -19.76 -33.26
CA SER A 45 9.51 -19.71 -31.95
C SER A 45 8.56 -19.13 -30.89
N LYS A 46 8.64 -19.65 -29.66
CA LYS A 46 7.86 -19.18 -28.51
C LYS A 46 8.70 -18.27 -27.63
N VAL A 47 8.18 -17.08 -27.32
CA VAL A 47 8.81 -16.14 -26.40
C VAL A 47 7.91 -15.93 -25.20
N GLN A 48 8.48 -16.10 -24.01
CA GLN A 48 7.81 -15.79 -22.76
C GLN A 48 8.05 -14.32 -22.40
N HIS A 49 6.98 -13.61 -22.07
CA HIS A 49 7.01 -12.24 -21.61
C HIS A 49 6.53 -12.16 -20.17
N ARG A 50 7.32 -11.52 -19.31
CA ARG A 50 6.95 -11.23 -17.94
C ARG A 50 6.18 -9.92 -17.87
N TYR A 51 5.01 -9.98 -17.25
CA TYR A 51 4.14 -8.86 -16.96
C TYR A 51 3.78 -8.86 -15.48
N PHE A 52 3.12 -7.79 -15.04
CA PHE A 52 2.71 -7.59 -13.67
C PHE A 52 1.23 -7.21 -13.62
N LYS A 53 0.55 -7.71 -12.61
CA LYS A 53 -0.81 -7.35 -12.26
C LYS A 53 -0.85 -6.94 -10.79
N LEU A 54 -1.77 -6.06 -10.46
CA LEU A 54 -2.19 -5.84 -9.10
C LEU A 54 -3.27 -6.88 -8.79
N GLU A 55 -3.14 -7.56 -7.66
CA GLU A 55 -4.12 -8.51 -7.14
C GLU A 55 -4.73 -7.94 -5.87
N ALA A 56 -5.98 -8.29 -5.61
CA ALA A 56 -6.71 -7.93 -4.40
C ALA A 56 -7.45 -9.13 -3.83
N ASP A 57 -7.58 -9.22 -2.51
CA ASP A 57 -8.33 -10.29 -1.84
C ASP A 57 -9.81 -10.31 -2.26
N LYS A 58 -10.37 -9.12 -2.47
CA LYS A 58 -11.77 -8.86 -2.86
C LYS A 58 -11.85 -8.18 -4.22
N PRO A 59 -12.96 -8.37 -4.97
CA PRO A 59 -13.13 -7.72 -6.28
C PRO A 59 -13.37 -6.21 -6.10
N ILE A 60 -12.32 -5.41 -6.30
CA ILE A 60 -12.34 -3.96 -6.07
C ILE A 60 -12.03 -3.14 -7.33
N PHE A 61 -11.45 -3.75 -8.37
CA PHE A 61 -11.11 -3.04 -9.61
C PHE A 61 -12.26 -3.09 -10.59
N GLN A 62 -12.49 -2.01 -11.34
CA GLN A 62 -13.52 -2.01 -12.37
C GLN A 62 -13.11 -2.93 -13.54
N GLY A 63 -13.98 -3.87 -13.91
CA GLY A 63 -13.82 -4.72 -15.09
C GLY A 63 -14.66 -4.26 -16.28
N ASP A 64 -14.33 -4.82 -17.46
CA ASP A 64 -14.90 -4.41 -18.76
C ASP A 64 -16.40 -4.74 -18.91
N ARG A 65 -16.93 -5.71 -18.17
CA ARG A 65 -18.33 -6.17 -18.25
C ARG A 65 -19.15 -5.79 -17.03
N ALA A 66 -19.08 -4.53 -16.61
CA ALA A 66 -19.78 -3.92 -15.46
C ALA A 66 -19.50 -4.53 -14.07
N GLY A 67 -18.83 -5.68 -13.96
CA GLY A 67 -18.44 -6.31 -12.71
C GLY A 67 -17.09 -5.86 -12.19
N LYS A 68 -16.90 -5.95 -10.86
CA LYS A 68 -15.59 -5.75 -10.23
C LYS A 68 -14.72 -7.00 -10.39
N THR A 69 -13.42 -6.82 -10.56
CA THR A 69 -12.42 -7.89 -10.65
C THR A 69 -11.43 -7.81 -9.49
N LYS A 70 -10.76 -8.93 -9.23
CA LYS A 70 -9.65 -9.01 -8.28
C LYS A 70 -8.31 -8.58 -8.87
N TYR A 71 -8.27 -8.27 -10.18
CA TYR A 71 -7.01 -8.07 -10.90
C TYR A 71 -7.02 -6.82 -11.78
N LEU A 72 -5.93 -6.06 -11.73
CA LEU A 72 -5.67 -4.94 -12.63
C LEU A 72 -4.32 -5.15 -13.33
N HIS A 73 -4.31 -5.24 -14.66
CA HIS A 73 -3.07 -5.39 -15.43
C HIS A 73 -2.22 -4.11 -15.35
N LEU A 74 -0.97 -4.24 -14.92
CA LEU A 74 -0.02 -3.13 -14.79
C LEU A 74 0.94 -3.05 -15.97
N GLY A 75 1.08 -4.13 -16.75
CA GLY A 75 2.00 -4.18 -17.88
C GLY A 75 3.39 -4.67 -17.46
N LYS A 76 4.43 -4.15 -18.11
CA LYS A 76 5.82 -4.56 -17.82
C LYS A 76 6.34 -3.86 -16.56
N GLN A 77 7.37 -4.44 -15.96
CA GLN A 77 8.17 -3.76 -14.93
C GLN A 77 8.67 -2.43 -15.47
N GLY A 78 8.55 -1.38 -14.67
CA GLY A 78 9.00 -0.03 -15.04
C GLY A 78 8.04 0.78 -15.90
N SER A 79 6.92 0.21 -16.35
CA SER A 79 5.85 1.01 -16.98
C SER A 79 5.29 2.03 -15.99
N GLU A 80 4.75 3.14 -16.50
CA GLU A 80 4.17 4.21 -15.68
C GLU A 80 3.13 3.67 -14.70
N LYS A 81 2.19 2.85 -15.18
CA LYS A 81 1.16 2.21 -14.36
C LYS A 81 1.76 1.30 -13.27
N TYR A 82 2.83 0.58 -13.58
CA TYR A 82 3.55 -0.22 -12.58
C TYR A 82 4.20 0.66 -11.51
N GLN A 83 4.88 1.74 -11.90
CA GLN A 83 5.56 2.63 -10.95
C GLN A 83 4.56 3.40 -10.07
N ASP A 84 3.45 3.86 -10.63
CA ASP A 84 2.37 4.50 -9.88
C ASP A 84 1.84 3.56 -8.78
N TRP A 85 1.43 2.34 -9.16
CA TRP A 85 0.91 1.37 -8.18
C TRP A 85 1.95 0.91 -7.16
N ARG A 86 3.22 0.80 -7.55
CA ARG A 86 4.31 0.54 -6.61
C ARG A 86 4.45 1.67 -5.59
N GLY A 87 4.36 2.92 -6.02
CA GLY A 87 4.35 4.10 -5.14
C GLY A 87 3.14 4.11 -4.19
N ARG A 88 1.95 3.79 -4.70
CA ARG A 88 0.72 3.66 -3.88
C ARG A 88 0.85 2.60 -2.79
N ILE A 89 1.44 1.44 -3.10
CA ILE A 89 1.69 0.37 -2.13
C ILE A 89 2.74 0.79 -1.10
N ALA A 90 3.82 1.45 -1.53
CA ALA A 90 4.83 1.96 -0.61
C ALA A 90 4.21 2.95 0.40
N ARG A 91 3.40 3.90 -0.08
CA ARG A 91 2.66 4.83 0.78
C ARG A 91 1.72 4.11 1.74
N ARG A 92 0.97 3.09 1.28
CA ARG A 92 0.13 2.27 2.16
C ARG A 92 0.94 1.65 3.30
N ASN A 93 2.07 1.04 2.97
CA ASN A 93 2.88 0.36 3.97
C ASN A 93 3.48 1.33 5.00
N VAL A 94 3.92 2.52 4.55
CA VAL A 94 4.37 3.59 5.47
C VAL A 94 3.23 4.08 6.35
N LYS A 95 2.05 4.32 5.77
CA LYS A 95 0.85 4.73 6.53
C LYS A 95 0.51 3.71 7.62
N SER A 96 0.47 2.43 7.28
CA SER A 96 0.20 1.36 8.26
C SER A 96 1.24 1.27 9.37
N ALA A 97 2.53 1.53 9.06
CA ALA A 97 3.57 1.57 10.09
C ALA A 97 3.38 2.75 11.05
N ILE A 98 2.99 3.93 10.55
CA ILE A 98 2.70 5.10 11.37
C ILE A 98 1.46 4.84 12.24
N GLU A 99 0.39 4.29 11.65
CA GLU A 99 -0.83 3.93 12.38
C GLU A 99 -0.56 2.92 13.50
N TRP A 100 0.33 1.95 13.27
CA TRP A 100 0.75 1.01 14.30
C TRP A 100 1.54 1.68 15.43
N ALA A 101 2.48 2.57 15.09
CA ALA A 101 3.22 3.35 16.10
C ALA A 101 2.30 4.25 16.94
N MET A 102 1.23 4.79 16.36
CA MET A 102 0.22 5.55 17.10
C MET A 102 -0.56 4.68 18.10
N GLN A 103 -0.87 3.43 17.73
CA GLN A 103 -1.54 2.48 18.64
C GLN A 103 -0.63 2.09 19.80
N GLU A 104 0.66 1.87 19.53
CA GLU A 104 1.65 1.58 20.57
C GLU A 104 1.80 2.77 21.54
N LEU A 105 1.86 4.00 21.01
CA LEU A 105 1.93 5.21 21.83
C LEU A 105 0.70 5.37 22.74
N ALA A 106 -0.50 5.11 22.21
CA ALA A 106 -1.74 5.14 23.00
C ALA A 106 -1.74 4.10 24.14
N THR A 107 -1.17 2.92 23.89
CA THR A 107 -1.04 1.88 24.92
C THR A 107 -0.08 2.32 26.05
N LEU A 108 1.03 2.98 25.70
CA LEU A 108 1.98 3.51 26.68
C LEU A 108 1.38 4.63 27.52
N GLU A 109 0.50 5.45 26.94
CA GLU A 109 -0.24 6.49 27.67
C GLU A 109 -1.15 5.90 28.73
N GLU A 110 -1.90 4.86 28.40
CA GLU A 110 -2.80 4.17 29.34
C GLU A 110 -2.00 3.59 30.52
N LEU A 111 -0.87 2.92 30.25
CA LEU A 111 0.01 2.38 31.30
C LEU A 111 0.63 3.47 32.18
N HIS A 112 1.02 4.62 31.60
CA HIS A 112 1.59 5.73 32.37
C HIS A 112 0.58 6.39 33.30
N VAL A 113 -0.71 6.36 32.94
CA VAL A 113 -1.79 6.89 33.79
C VAL A 113 -2.06 5.94 34.96
N GLU A 114 -2.04 4.63 34.75
CA GLU A 114 -2.23 3.63 35.84
C GLU A 114 -1.12 3.71 36.91
N ASP A 115 0.14 3.93 36.52
CA ASP A 115 1.27 4.04 37.45
C ASP A 115 1.25 5.31 38.32
N GLN A 116 0.50 6.36 37.93
CA GLN A 116 0.40 7.60 38.71
C GLN A 116 -0.77 7.62 39.71
N ASP A 117 -1.71 6.68 39.59
CA ASP A 117 -2.88 6.56 40.47
C ASP A 117 -2.71 5.49 41.58
N THR A 118 -1.56 4.80 41.65
CA THR A 118 -1.16 3.85 42.73
C THR A 118 -0.07 4.39 43.64
#